data_AF-A0A1M6RHI4-F1
#
_entry.id   AF-A0A1M6RHI4-F1
#
_cell.length_a   1.000
_cell.length_b   1.000
_cell.length_c   1.000
_cell.angle_alpha   90.00
_cell.angle_beta   90.00
_cell.angle_gamma   90.00
#
_symmetry.space_group_name_H-M   'P 1'
#
loop_
_entity.id
_entity.type
_entity.pdbx_description
1 polymer ?
#
loop_
_entity_poly.entity_id
_entity_poly.type
_entity_poly.pdbx_seq_one_letter_code
_entity_poly.pdbx_strand_id
1 'polypeptide(L)'
;MNYSGGDHLSVAKALYQLDFYLQQLNMDIRVRDLYERAYREKRGDRYDDRWLQVLDEHLEVRDSLSEPFTTQTILEVLMRTGHEPLVRSLMREIRRRKIGFTHIYLIGRSSRR
;
A
#
# COMPACT_ATOMS: atom_id res chain seq x y z
N MET A 1 -4.97 17.78 18.86
CA MET A 1 -5.24 17.04 17.60
C MET A 1 -4.68 15.63 17.77
N ASN A 2 -5.51 14.69 18.23
CA ASN A 2 -5.14 13.30 18.48
C ASN A 2 -5.25 12.50 17.17
N TYR A 3 -4.17 12.46 16.38
CA TYR A 3 -4.10 11.76 15.08
C TYR A 3 -3.49 10.35 15.18
N SER A 4 -3.29 9.80 16.38
CA SER A 4 -2.31 8.73 16.58
C SER A 4 -2.86 7.30 16.52
N GLY A 5 -4.18 7.06 16.63
CA GLY A 5 -4.71 5.68 16.63
C GLY A 5 -5.24 5.23 15.27
N GLY A 6 -6.34 5.87 14.84
CA GLY A 6 -7.08 5.46 13.64
C GLY A 6 -6.33 5.66 12.32
N ASP A 7 -5.48 6.68 12.23
CA ASP A 7 -4.71 6.93 11.01
C ASP A 7 -3.58 5.90 10.83
N HIS A 8 -2.93 5.44 11.92
CA HIS A 8 -1.93 4.37 11.83
C HIS A 8 -2.55 3.05 11.36
N LEU A 9 -3.72 2.69 11.89
CA LEU A 9 -4.44 1.50 11.43
C LEU A 9 -4.87 1.65 9.96
N SER A 10 -5.38 2.82 9.55
CA SER A 10 -5.78 3.08 8.17
C SER A 10 -4.61 2.93 7.20
N VAL A 11 -3.42 3.43 7.58
CA VAL A 11 -2.18 3.26 6.80
C VAL A 11 -1.80 1.78 6.70
N ALA A 12 -1.81 1.05 7.82
CA ALA A 12 -1.50 -0.38 7.85
C ALA A 12 -2.43 -1.18 6.93
N LYS A 13 -3.75 -0.94 6.99
CA LYS A 13 -4.74 -1.53 6.08
C LYS A 13 -4.43 -1.19 4.61
N ALA A 14 -4.20 0.09 4.30
CA ALA A 14 -3.93 0.52 2.93
C ALA A 14 -2.65 -0.10 2.35
N LEU A 15 -1.59 -0.22 3.15
CA LEU A 15 -0.34 -0.87 2.74
C LEU A 15 -0.53 -2.37 2.53
N TYR A 16 -1.28 -3.03 3.40
CA TYR A 16 -1.58 -4.46 3.27
C TYR A 16 -2.43 -4.74 2.02
N GLN A 17 -3.49 -3.96 1.80
CA GLN A 17 -4.34 -4.03 0.61
C GLN A 17 -3.55 -3.73 -0.67
N LEU A 18 -2.63 -2.75 -0.65
CA LEU A 18 -1.75 -2.46 -1.78
C LEU A 18 -0.81 -3.63 -2.09
N ASP A 19 -0.22 -4.25 -1.07
CA ASP A 19 0.69 -5.37 -1.26
C ASP A 19 -0.05 -6.60 -1.81
N PHE A 20 -1.26 -6.85 -1.33
CA PHE A 20 -2.16 -7.86 -1.90
C PHE A 20 -2.46 -7.54 -3.38
N TYR A 21 -2.79 -6.28 -3.70
CA TYR A 21 -3.11 -5.87 -5.06
C TYR A 21 -1.93 -6.06 -6.03
N LEU A 22 -0.72 -5.69 -5.63
CA LEU A 22 0.50 -5.92 -6.42
C LEU A 22 0.73 -7.41 -6.69
N GLN A 23 0.50 -8.27 -5.69
CA GLN A 23 0.59 -9.72 -5.84
C GLN A 23 -0.44 -10.28 -6.82
N GLN A 24 -1.70 -9.82 -6.74
CA GLN A 24 -2.75 -10.27 -7.67
C GLN A 24 -2.46 -9.88 -9.12
N LEU A 25 -1.78 -8.75 -9.32
CA LEU A 25 -1.29 -8.33 -10.64
C LEU A 25 0.01 -9.05 -11.07
N ASN A 26 0.49 -10.02 -10.29
CA ASN A 26 1.75 -10.72 -10.48
C ASN A 26 2.94 -9.76 -10.69
N MET A 27 2.93 -8.66 -9.94
CA MET A 27 3.99 -7.67 -10.01
C MET A 27 5.23 -8.18 -9.28
N ASP A 28 6.37 -8.16 -9.96
CA ASP A 28 7.68 -8.37 -9.36
C ASP A 28 8.15 -7.11 -8.59
N ILE A 29 7.28 -6.59 -7.71
CA ILE A 29 7.55 -5.54 -6.73
C ILE A 29 6.54 -5.64 -5.60
N ARG A 30 7.01 -5.41 -4.37
CA ARG A 30 6.20 -5.43 -3.15
C ARG A 30 6.10 -4.03 -2.54
N VAL A 31 5.17 -3.87 -1.60
CA VAL A 31 5.02 -2.60 -0.87
C VAL A 31 6.28 -2.25 -0.10
N ARG A 32 7.01 -3.24 0.41
CA ARG A 32 8.31 -3.03 1.07
C ARG A 32 9.31 -2.34 0.16
N ASP A 33 9.44 -2.77 -1.09
CA ASP A 33 10.36 -2.15 -2.06
C ASP A 33 9.96 -0.69 -2.35
N LEU A 34 8.65 -0.44 -2.47
CA LEU A 34 8.12 0.90 -2.66
C LEU A 34 8.40 1.81 -1.46
N TYR A 35 8.23 1.28 -0.25
CA TYR A 35 8.48 1.97 1.01
C TYR A 35 9.96 2.29 1.19
N GLU A 36 10.84 1.32 0.90
CA GLU A 36 12.29 1.53 0.91
C GLU A 36 12.69 2.67 -0.01
N ARG A 37 12.28 2.61 -1.28
CA ARG A 37 12.58 3.67 -2.27
C ARG A 37 12.02 5.03 -1.87
N ALA A 38 10.89 5.06 -1.16
CA ALA A 38 10.24 6.29 -0.74
C ALA A 38 10.91 6.95 0.48
N TYR A 39 11.47 6.15 1.40
CA TYR A 39 11.86 6.64 2.72
C TYR A 39 13.31 6.37 3.12
N ARG A 40 14.01 5.42 2.50
CA ARG A 40 15.38 5.05 2.91
C ARG A 40 16.34 6.24 2.86
N GLU A 41 16.39 6.94 1.73
CA GLU A 41 17.27 8.12 1.59
C GLU A 41 16.89 9.25 2.55
N LYS A 42 15.59 9.53 2.71
CA LYS A 42 15.10 10.61 3.57
C LYS A 42 15.30 10.34 5.07
N ARG A 43 15.14 9.08 5.50
CA ARG A 43 15.23 8.70 6.92
C ARG A 43 16.64 8.27 7.33
N GLY A 44 17.49 7.87 6.39
CA GLY A 44 18.85 7.41 6.64
C GLY A 44 18.87 6.35 7.74
N ASP A 45 19.66 6.58 8.79
CA ASP A 45 19.83 5.68 9.94
C ASP A 45 18.54 5.43 10.74
N ARG A 46 17.51 6.27 10.57
CA ARG A 46 16.19 6.10 11.21
C ARG A 46 15.19 5.34 10.34
N TYR A 47 15.63 4.81 9.20
CA TYR A 47 14.78 3.99 8.35
C TYR A 47 14.48 2.64 9.04
N ASP A 48 13.20 2.31 9.16
CA ASP A 48 12.74 1.00 9.62
C ASP A 48 11.50 0.59 8.82
N ASP A 49 11.56 -0.60 8.24
CA ASP A 49 10.49 -1.24 7.46
C ASP A 49 10.09 -2.61 8.02
N ARG A 50 10.69 -3.05 9.13
CA ARG A 50 10.42 -4.38 9.72
C ARG A 50 8.95 -4.54 10.12
N TRP A 51 8.31 -3.45 10.53
CA TRP A 51 6.88 -3.42 10.85
C TRP A 51 5.98 -3.80 9.67
N LEU A 52 6.43 -3.64 8.41
CA LEU A 52 5.68 -4.08 7.23
C LEU A 52 5.56 -5.61 7.15
N GLN A 53 6.49 -6.35 7.77
CA GLN A 53 6.55 -7.81 7.72
C GLN A 53 5.53 -8.49 8.64
N VAL A 54 5.00 -7.74 9.61
CA VAL A 54 4.09 -8.22 10.64
C VAL A 54 2.71 -7.56 10.55
N LEU A 55 2.38 -6.96 9.41
CA LEU A 55 1.09 -6.31 9.20
C LEU A 55 -0.09 -7.27 9.32
N ASP A 56 0.10 -8.51 8.87
CA ASP A 56 -0.91 -9.58 8.90
C ASP A 56 -1.12 -10.19 10.29
N GLU A 57 -0.23 -9.92 11.25
CA GLU A 57 -0.43 -10.30 12.66
C GLU A 57 -1.55 -9.47 13.32
N HIS A 58 -1.86 -8.28 12.78
CA HIS A 58 -2.94 -7.44 13.28
C HIS A 58 -4.29 -7.85 12.66
N LEU A 59 -5.22 -8.35 13.49
CA LEU A 59 -6.51 -8.89 13.04
C LEU A 59 -7.28 -7.94 12.10
N GLU A 60 -7.42 -6.67 12.49
CA GLU A 60 -8.15 -5.68 11.67
C GLU A 60 -7.45 -5.40 10.32
N VAL A 61 -6.13 -5.53 10.24
CA VAL A 61 -5.39 -5.33 8.99
C VAL A 61 -5.64 -6.51 8.06
N ARG A 62 -5.62 -7.73 8.59
CA ARG A 62 -5.95 -8.93 7.82
C ARG A 62 -7.39 -8.91 7.31
N ASP A 63 -8.34 -8.57 8.18
CA ASP A 63 -9.77 -8.54 7.85
C ASP A 63 -10.12 -7.41 6.86
N SER A 64 -9.23 -6.43 6.69
CA SER A 64 -9.40 -5.37 5.69
C SER A 64 -9.42 -5.87 4.25
N LEU A 65 -8.93 -7.07 3.96
CA LEU A 65 -9.03 -7.67 2.62
C LEU A 65 -10.45 -8.12 2.27
N SER A 66 -11.30 -8.35 3.28
CA SER A 66 -12.73 -8.63 3.10
C SER A 66 -13.58 -7.37 2.97
N GLU A 67 -13.05 -6.21 3.34
CA GLU A 67 -13.70 -4.91 3.13
C GLU A 67 -13.57 -4.50 1.64
N PRO A 68 -14.54 -3.79 1.06
CA PRO A 68 -14.39 -3.26 -0.29
C PRO A 68 -13.26 -2.22 -0.35
N PHE A 69 -12.26 -2.46 -1.20
CA PHE A 69 -11.21 -1.49 -1.48
C PHE A 69 -10.93 -1.40 -2.98
N THR A 70 -10.41 -0.26 -3.40
CA THR A 70 -9.94 0.00 -4.76
C THR A 70 -8.55 0.62 -4.71
N THR A 71 -7.83 0.61 -5.83
CA THR A 71 -6.60 1.37 -5.95
C THR A 71 -6.81 2.84 -5.57
N GLN A 72 -7.94 3.45 -5.97
CA GLN A 72 -8.25 4.83 -5.63
C GLN A 72 -8.35 5.05 -4.11
N THR A 73 -9.12 4.23 -3.39
CA THR A 73 -9.30 4.38 -1.94
C THR A 73 -7.98 4.16 -1.18
N ILE A 74 -7.16 3.20 -1.63
CA ILE A 74 -5.81 2.97 -1.08
C ILE A 74 -4.95 4.23 -1.25
N LEU A 75 -4.90 4.79 -2.48
CA LEU A 75 -4.10 5.98 -2.77
C LEU A 75 -4.59 7.19 -1.97
N GLU A 76 -5.90 7.38 -1.83
CA GLU A 76 -6.48 8.45 -1.02
C GLU A 76 -6.06 8.37 0.44
N VAL A 77 -6.11 7.17 1.05
CA VAL A 77 -5.65 6.97 2.43
C VAL A 77 -4.16 7.30 2.56
N LEU A 78 -3.33 6.81 1.64
CA LEU A 78 -1.89 7.07 1.66
C LEU A 78 -1.59 8.58 1.50
N MET A 79 -2.26 9.27 0.58
CA MET A 79 -2.09 10.72 0.40
C MET A 79 -2.54 11.50 1.64
N ARG A 80 -3.73 11.21 2.18
CA ARG A 80 -4.29 11.88 3.37
C ARG A 80 -3.40 11.74 4.61
N THR A 81 -2.67 10.64 4.71
CA THR A 81 -1.81 10.30 5.87
C THR A 81 -0.33 10.66 5.65
N GLY A 82 0.00 11.42 4.60
CA GLY A 82 1.37 11.89 4.35
C GLY A 82 2.29 10.86 3.68
N HIS A 83 1.75 9.78 3.13
CA HIS A 83 2.47 8.75 2.39
C HIS A 83 2.56 9.04 0.88
N GLU A 84 2.47 10.31 0.49
CA GLU A 84 2.66 10.76 -0.89
C GLU A 84 4.00 10.29 -1.52
N PRO A 85 5.15 10.22 -0.80
CA PRO A 85 6.38 9.65 -1.37
C PRO A 85 6.21 8.19 -1.84
N LEU A 86 5.43 7.38 -1.12
CA LEU A 86 5.15 6.00 -1.50
C LEU A 86 4.26 5.94 -2.75
N VAL A 87 3.23 6.78 -2.82
CA VAL A 87 2.38 6.93 -4.01
C VAL A 87 3.23 7.33 -5.23
N ARG A 88 4.17 8.27 -5.09
CA ARG A 88 5.09 8.64 -6.17
C ARG A 88 6.00 7.48 -6.59
N SER A 89 6.50 6.70 -5.63
CA SER A 89 7.31 5.50 -5.89
C SER A 89 6.53 4.48 -6.73
N LEU A 90 5.28 4.20 -6.35
CA LEU A 90 4.37 3.31 -7.09
C LEU A 90 4.12 3.79 -8.52
N MET A 91 3.80 5.07 -8.69
CA MET A 91 3.52 5.66 -10.01
C MET A 91 4.74 5.63 -10.94
N ARG A 92 5.94 5.83 -10.40
CA ARG A 92 7.20 5.68 -11.14
C ARG A 92 7.40 4.25 -11.61
N GLU A 93 7.11 3.27 -10.75
CA GLU A 93 7.25 1.85 -11.11
C GLU A 93 6.26 1.44 -12.21
N ILE A 94 4.99 1.81 -12.08
CA ILE A 94 3.94 1.55 -13.09
C ILE A 94 4.37 2.12 -14.44
N ARG A 95 4.85 3.37 -14.47
CA ARG A 95 5.33 4.03 -15.69
C ARG A 95 6.54 3.31 -16.29
N ARG A 96 7.51 2.93 -15.45
CA ARG A 96 8.72 2.22 -15.88
C ARG A 96 8.38 0.89 -16.56
N ARG A 97 7.37 0.19 -16.06
CA ARG A 97 6.93 -1.12 -16.59
C ARG A 97 5.96 -1.01 -17.78
N LYS A 98 5.63 0.21 -18.23
CA LYS A 98 4.63 0.47 -19.29
C LYS A 98 3.28 -0.20 -19.03
N ILE A 99 2.91 -0.36 -17.75
CA ILE A 99 1.60 -0.91 -17.39
C ILE A 99 0.58 0.18 -17.68
N GLY A 100 -0.25 -0.03 -18.70
CA GLY A 100 -1.31 0.91 -19.06
C GLY A 100 -2.28 1.07 -17.89
N PHE A 101 -2.54 2.31 -17.50
CA PHE A 101 -3.44 2.68 -16.39
C PHE A 101 -4.82 2.01 -16.48
N THR A 102 -5.24 1.64 -17.69
CA THR A 102 -6.48 0.92 -18.01
C THR A 102 -6.62 -0.43 -17.30
N HIS A 103 -5.53 -1.11 -16.93
CA HIS A 103 -5.57 -2.40 -16.21
C HIS A 103 -5.68 -2.26 -14.69
N ILE A 104 -5.40 -1.08 -14.12
CA ILE A 104 -5.36 -0.87 -12.65
C ILE A 104 -6.75 -0.50 -12.07
N TYR A 105 -7.74 -0.32 -12.95
CA TYR A 105 -9.15 -0.19 -12.57
C TYR A 105 -9.88 -1.54 -12.41
N LEU A 106 -9.16 -2.67 -12.44
CA LEU A 106 -9.74 -3.99 -12.19
C LEU A 106 -10.10 -4.15 -10.71
N ILE A 107 -11.30 -3.64 -10.42
CA ILE A 107 -12.21 -3.92 -9.32
C ILE A 107 -11.78 -5.18 -8.56
N GLY A 108 -11.40 -5.01 -7.29
CA GLY A 108 -11.33 -6.08 -6.29
C GLY A 108 -12.71 -6.66 -6.00
N ARG A 109 -13.35 -7.27 -7.00
CA ARG A 109 -14.45 -8.19 -6.78
C ARG A 109 -13.81 -9.49 -6.36
N SER A 110 -13.72 -9.67 -5.05
CA SER A 110 -13.63 -10.97 -4.43
C SER A 110 -14.65 -11.91 -5.10
N SER A 111 -14.16 -12.84 -5.91
CA SER A 111 -14.97 -13.98 -6.31
C SER A 111 -15.10 -14.85 -5.06
N ARG A 112 -16.18 -14.64 -4.31
CA ARG A 112 -16.72 -15.69 -3.44
C ARG A 112 -17.15 -16.84 -4.34
N ARG A 113 -16.44 -17.96 -4.22
CA ARG A 113 -16.92 -19.27 -4.65
C ARG A 113 -16.88 -20.20 -3.45
#